data_AF-A0A660SYR6-F1
#
_entry.id   AF-A0A660SYR6-F1
#
_cell.length_a   1.000
_cell.length_b   1.000
_cell.length_c   1.000
_cell.angle_alpha   90.00
_cell.angle_beta   90.00
_cell.angle_gamma   90.00
#
_symmetry.space_group_name_H-M   'P 1'
#
loop_
_entity.id
_entity.type
_entity.pdbx_description
1 polymer ?
#
loop_
_entity_poly.entity_id
_entity_poly.type
_entity_poly.pdbx_seq_one_letter_code
_entity_poly.pdbx_strand_id
1 'polypeptide(L)'
;MAKTSGSASDSDSGILGFFSGLFSGLMGGSDSGREKKRQLKDIQKELKKRGRFFKLKGDFAQPGMAKWFHEIYKVTGPADILLERYGSSDLLKTVLIESFLPENIQEIVANLHPDKIKERVVKTKDVKVLAEQVKQELISLYSALDAKTAKRVNKLYNDLYRLQAFTRFPFYFLLKKFDSMLPERDFTYNPRFEAINGQYIKDDLMDFLDVYYALDGNAEWDVLFDVLKNYRDLDVVSKASWKKILQGRKEMLKSRTIDLIIRYLEKDPSWSAVPENTNYEIVEDYFNRIKTGADLTIQEILRGRKNRKIESLLKKLFGTTSVSRTQFYTERENLTFQKKMLAGFKFVDPINYLKAFFLDYYKSKVRILVD
;
A
#
# COMPACT_ATOMS: atom_id res chain seq x y z
N MET A 1 14.54 4.56 32.41
CA MET A 1 15.27 5.60 33.18
C MET A 1 14.27 6.42 33.97
N ALA A 2 14.72 6.92 35.12
CA ALA A 2 13.93 7.28 36.30
C ALA A 2 13.14 8.60 36.19
N LYS A 3 12.09 8.69 37.03
CA LYS A 3 11.47 9.94 37.51
C LYS A 3 12.47 10.74 38.34
N THR A 4 12.44 12.06 38.22
CA THR A 4 12.63 12.98 39.34
C THR A 4 11.87 14.29 39.10
N SER A 5 11.01 14.62 40.06
CA SER A 5 10.44 15.93 40.30
C SER A 5 11.36 16.73 41.23
N GLY A 6 11.41 18.06 41.04
CA GLY A 6 12.01 18.98 42.00
C GLY A 6 11.58 20.41 41.70
N SER A 7 10.83 21.01 42.62
CA SER A 7 10.30 22.38 42.60
C SER A 7 11.03 23.28 43.59
N ALA A 8 11.21 24.56 43.26
CA ALA A 8 11.24 25.73 44.15
C ALA A 8 11.28 26.98 43.26
N SER A 9 10.15 27.66 43.05
CA SER A 9 9.62 28.82 43.81
C SER A 9 10.34 30.13 43.51
N ASP A 10 9.66 31.05 42.83
CA ASP A 10 9.71 32.45 43.25
C ASP A 10 8.40 33.18 42.92
N SER A 11 7.96 33.94 43.91
CA SER A 11 6.68 34.62 44.07
C SER A 11 6.75 36.04 43.51
N ASP A 12 5.90 36.39 42.52
CA ASP A 12 5.29 37.74 42.42
C ASP A 12 4.30 37.91 41.25
N SER A 13 3.15 37.23 41.26
CA SER A 13 2.11 37.49 40.22
C SER A 13 0.67 37.18 40.64
N GLY A 14 0.37 37.18 41.94
CA GLY A 14 -0.93 36.72 42.46
C GLY A 14 -2.11 37.68 42.25
N ILE A 15 -1.88 38.97 42.03
CA ILE A 15 -2.97 39.97 41.99
C ILE A 15 -3.15 40.57 40.59
N LEU A 16 -2.07 40.78 39.82
CA LEU A 16 -2.15 41.25 38.42
C LEU A 16 -2.67 40.16 37.44
N GLY A 17 -2.46 38.88 37.74
CA GLY A 17 -3.00 37.75 36.98
C GLY A 17 -4.52 37.55 37.16
N PHE A 18 -5.06 37.92 38.32
CA PHE A 18 -6.48 37.75 38.62
C PHE A 18 -7.35 38.80 37.93
N PHE A 19 -6.90 40.07 37.88
CA PHE A 19 -7.62 41.12 37.17
C PHE A 19 -7.46 41.04 35.64
N SER A 20 -6.34 40.52 35.11
CA SER A 20 -6.21 40.24 33.67
C SER A 20 -7.10 39.08 33.20
N GLY A 21 -7.32 38.07 34.05
CA GLY A 21 -8.28 36.99 33.81
C GLY A 21 -9.75 37.43 33.88
N LEU A 22 -10.10 38.34 34.81
CA LEU A 22 -11.46 38.86 34.96
C LEU A 22 -11.87 39.87 33.88
N PHE A 23 -10.94 40.68 33.35
CA PHE A 23 -11.23 41.58 32.22
C PHE A 23 -11.25 40.87 30.86
N SER A 24 -10.49 39.78 30.69
CA SER A 24 -10.55 38.91 29.50
C SER A 24 -11.90 38.16 29.40
N GLY A 25 -12.42 37.69 30.53
CA GLY A 25 -13.68 36.95 30.58
C GLY A 25 -14.96 37.78 30.35
N LEU A 26 -14.92 39.10 30.55
CA LEU A 26 -16.10 39.96 30.45
C LEU A 26 -16.17 40.79 29.14
N MET A 27 -15.08 40.87 28.36
CA MET A 27 -15.07 41.46 27.00
C MET A 27 -14.91 40.44 25.85
N GLY A 28 -14.52 39.18 26.12
CA GLY A 28 -14.26 38.16 25.10
C GLY A 28 -15.49 37.53 24.43
N GLY A 29 -16.70 37.73 24.96
CA GLY A 29 -17.94 37.15 24.40
C GLY A 29 -18.52 37.90 23.20
N SER A 30 -18.14 39.17 23.00
CA SER A 30 -18.70 40.01 21.91
C SER A 30 -17.85 40.03 20.64
N ASP A 31 -16.57 39.65 20.75
CA ASP A 31 -15.59 39.80 19.67
C ASP A 31 -15.58 38.59 18.72
N SER A 32 -15.70 37.36 19.25
CA SER A 32 -15.75 36.13 18.44
C SER A 32 -16.93 36.09 17.46
N GLY A 33 -18.11 36.54 17.89
CA GLY A 33 -19.30 36.61 17.04
C GLY A 33 -19.23 37.73 15.99
N ARG A 34 -18.60 38.87 16.33
CA ARG A 34 -18.36 39.97 15.38
C ARG A 34 -17.30 39.57 14.36
N GLU A 35 -16.23 38.92 14.80
CA GLU A 35 -15.18 38.41 13.95
C GLU A 35 -15.69 37.35 12.97
N LYS A 36 -16.46 36.36 13.47
CA LYS A 36 -17.12 35.37 12.60
C LYS A 36 -17.99 36.03 11.53
N LYS A 37 -18.80 37.03 11.91
CA LYS A 37 -19.62 37.81 10.96
C LYS A 37 -18.77 38.59 9.95
N ARG A 38 -17.64 39.16 10.37
CA ARG A 38 -16.70 39.86 9.48
C ARG A 38 -16.09 38.89 8.47
N GLN A 39 -15.58 37.75 8.92
CA GLN A 39 -15.01 36.71 8.05
C GLN A 39 -16.04 36.18 7.03
N LEU A 40 -17.29 35.93 7.46
CA LEU A 40 -18.36 35.53 6.55
C LEU A 40 -18.69 36.61 5.50
N LYS A 41 -18.65 37.90 5.87
CA LYS A 41 -18.81 39.00 4.89
C LYS A 41 -17.67 39.04 3.88
N ASP A 42 -16.44 38.75 4.30
CA ASP A 42 -15.29 38.74 3.39
C ASP A 42 -15.35 37.53 2.44
N ILE A 43 -15.75 36.35 2.93
CA ILE A 43 -16.07 35.18 2.10
C ILE A 43 -17.13 35.53 1.05
N GLN A 44 -18.21 36.22 1.44
CA GLN A 44 -19.23 36.67 0.49
C GLN A 44 -18.66 37.62 -0.57
N LYS A 45 -17.82 38.58 -0.20
CA LYS A 45 -17.18 39.50 -1.17
C LYS A 45 -16.31 38.73 -2.17
N GLU A 46 -15.57 37.73 -1.71
CA GLU A 46 -14.75 36.88 -2.58
C GLU A 46 -15.61 36.00 -3.50
N LEU A 47 -16.63 35.33 -2.96
CA LEU A 47 -17.58 34.53 -3.74
C LEU A 47 -18.34 35.33 -4.79
N LYS A 48 -18.64 36.61 -4.52
CA LYS A 48 -19.26 37.49 -5.53
C LYS A 48 -18.41 37.60 -6.80
N LYS A 49 -17.07 37.52 -6.69
CA LYS A 49 -16.14 37.49 -7.83
C LYS A 49 -16.10 36.13 -8.53
N ARG A 50 -16.75 35.10 -7.97
CA ARG A 50 -16.84 33.72 -8.48
C ARG A 50 -18.26 33.39 -8.96
N GLY A 51 -18.99 34.40 -9.43
CA GLY A 51 -20.37 34.28 -9.91
C GLY A 51 -20.61 33.23 -10.99
N ARG A 52 -19.57 32.78 -11.71
CA ARG A 52 -19.64 31.64 -12.64
C ARG A 52 -19.99 30.32 -11.94
N PHE A 53 -19.57 30.14 -10.69
CA PHE A 53 -19.71 28.91 -9.92
C PHE A 53 -20.84 28.99 -8.90
N PHE A 54 -21.03 30.15 -8.27
CA PHE A 54 -22.01 30.31 -7.20
C PHE A 54 -22.58 31.73 -7.16
N LYS A 55 -23.90 31.82 -6.97
CA LYS A 55 -24.64 33.08 -6.84
C LYS A 55 -25.21 33.19 -5.43
N LEU A 56 -24.72 34.18 -4.68
CA LEU A 56 -25.12 34.44 -3.29
C LEU A 56 -26.63 34.72 -3.15
N LYS A 57 -27.25 35.38 -4.12
CA LYS A 57 -28.70 35.65 -4.06
C LYS A 57 -29.45 34.34 -4.33
N GLY A 58 -30.00 33.76 -3.27
CA GLY A 58 -30.75 32.50 -3.30
C GLY A 58 -29.87 31.25 -3.23
N ASP A 59 -28.59 31.40 -2.87
CA ASP A 59 -27.64 30.31 -2.66
C ASP A 59 -27.55 29.33 -3.83
N PHE A 60 -27.50 29.84 -5.06
CA PHE A 60 -27.56 29.00 -6.25
C PHE A 60 -26.17 28.61 -6.76
N ALA A 61 -25.90 27.30 -6.75
CA ALA A 61 -24.85 26.69 -7.56
C ALA A 61 -25.15 26.90 -9.05
N GLN A 62 -24.18 27.40 -9.81
CA GLN A 62 -24.39 27.83 -11.20
C GLN A 62 -23.96 26.74 -12.21
N PRO A 63 -24.50 26.77 -13.44
CA PRO A 63 -24.11 25.84 -14.51
C PRO A 63 -22.61 25.81 -14.81
N GLY A 64 -21.89 26.91 -14.56
CA GLY A 64 -20.44 26.97 -14.76
C GLY A 64 -19.66 26.02 -13.84
N MET A 65 -20.20 25.69 -12.66
CA MET A 65 -19.64 24.68 -11.76
C MET A 65 -19.88 23.27 -12.27
N ALA A 66 -21.10 22.95 -12.68
CA ALA A 66 -21.42 21.66 -13.30
C ALA A 66 -20.57 21.39 -14.54
N LYS A 67 -20.37 22.40 -15.40
CA LYS A 67 -19.47 22.31 -16.56
C LYS A 67 -18.04 21.96 -16.13
N TRP A 68 -17.52 22.55 -15.06
CA TRP A 68 -16.17 22.25 -14.56
C TRP A 68 -16.06 20.79 -14.06
N PHE A 69 -17.03 20.33 -13.27
CA PHE A 69 -17.08 18.92 -12.83
C PHE A 69 -17.25 17.95 -14.01
N HIS A 70 -18.03 18.32 -15.03
CA HIS A 70 -18.22 17.51 -16.23
C HIS A 70 -16.94 17.37 -17.06
N GLU A 71 -16.11 18.42 -17.16
CA GLU A 71 -14.79 18.32 -17.80
C GLU A 71 -13.88 17.32 -17.09
N ILE A 72 -13.95 17.22 -15.76
CA ILE A 72 -13.24 16.21 -14.98
C ILE A 72 -13.83 14.83 -15.28
N TYR A 73 -15.16 14.70 -15.20
CA TYR A 73 -15.88 13.43 -15.39
C TYR A 73 -15.63 12.78 -16.76
N LYS A 74 -15.52 13.58 -17.84
CA LYS A 74 -15.19 13.05 -19.18
C LYS A 74 -13.85 12.32 -19.24
N VAL A 75 -12.92 12.65 -18.34
CA VAL A 75 -11.62 11.98 -18.26
C VAL A 75 -11.63 10.87 -17.21
N THR A 76 -12.24 11.11 -16.05
CA THR A 76 -12.21 10.18 -14.91
C THR A 76 -13.24 9.06 -15.03
N GLY A 77 -14.40 9.30 -15.62
CA GLY A 77 -15.48 8.33 -15.79
C GLY A 77 -15.06 7.08 -16.58
N PRO A 78 -14.42 7.20 -17.75
CA PRO A 78 -13.86 6.05 -18.46
C PRO A 78 -12.72 5.37 -17.67
N ALA A 79 -11.90 6.16 -16.99
CA ALA A 79 -10.74 5.66 -16.24
C ALA A 79 -11.12 4.82 -15.02
N ASP A 80 -12.23 5.16 -14.34
CA ASP A 80 -12.73 4.45 -13.16
C ASP A 80 -12.96 2.96 -13.43
N ILE A 81 -13.66 2.63 -14.53
CA ILE A 81 -13.94 1.24 -14.94
C ILE A 81 -12.65 0.46 -15.17
N LEU A 82 -11.66 1.12 -15.78
CA LEU A 82 -10.37 0.51 -16.04
C LEU A 82 -9.65 0.27 -14.71
N LEU A 83 -9.54 1.30 -13.87
CA LEU A 83 -8.82 1.31 -12.60
C LEU A 83 -9.42 0.40 -11.52
N GLU A 84 -10.73 0.13 -11.54
CA GLU A 84 -11.39 -0.79 -10.62
C GLU A 84 -10.71 -2.16 -10.60
N ARG A 85 -10.22 -2.62 -11.76
CA ARG A 85 -9.54 -3.91 -11.93
C ARG A 85 -8.10 -3.93 -11.39
N TYR A 86 -7.57 -2.80 -10.90
CA TYR A 86 -6.18 -2.64 -10.47
C TYR A 86 -6.00 -2.62 -8.94
N GLY A 87 -7.04 -2.27 -8.17
CA GLY A 87 -6.95 -1.81 -6.76
C GLY A 87 -6.35 -2.74 -5.69
N SER A 88 -5.98 -3.97 -6.04
CA SER A 88 -5.32 -4.92 -5.13
C SER A 88 -4.38 -5.90 -5.84
N SER A 89 -4.03 -5.63 -7.10
CA SER A 89 -3.26 -6.56 -7.91
C SER A 89 -1.81 -6.64 -7.43
N ASP A 90 -1.44 -7.77 -6.81
CA ASP A 90 -0.05 -8.04 -6.45
C ASP A 90 0.86 -8.05 -7.67
N LEU A 91 0.32 -8.41 -8.84
CA LEU A 91 1.04 -8.32 -10.10
C LEU A 91 1.32 -6.86 -10.49
N LEU A 92 0.37 -5.95 -10.28
CA LEU A 92 0.62 -4.52 -10.53
C LEU A 92 1.66 -3.95 -9.57
N LYS A 93 1.64 -4.33 -8.29
CA LYS A 93 2.69 -3.95 -7.34
C LYS A 93 4.07 -4.41 -7.84
N THR A 94 4.16 -5.67 -8.27
CA THR A 94 5.38 -6.23 -8.87
C THR A 94 5.82 -5.43 -10.10
N VAL A 95 4.94 -5.21 -11.08
CA VAL A 95 5.27 -4.48 -12.31
C VAL A 95 5.69 -3.04 -12.01
N LEU A 96 5.03 -2.37 -11.07
CA LEU A 96 5.38 -1.03 -10.63
C LEU A 96 6.77 -0.99 -9.96
N ILE A 97 7.12 -1.98 -9.14
CA ILE A 97 8.46 -2.03 -8.51
C ILE A 97 9.52 -2.32 -9.56
N GLU A 98 9.30 -3.34 -10.39
CA GLU A 98 10.25 -3.81 -11.39
C GLU A 98 10.50 -2.77 -12.50
N SER A 99 9.54 -1.89 -12.82
CA SER A 99 9.75 -0.80 -13.79
C SER A 99 10.81 0.22 -13.36
N PHE A 100 11.24 0.21 -12.09
CA PHE A 100 12.33 1.04 -11.57
C PHE A 100 13.65 0.30 -11.46
N LEU A 101 13.66 -1.01 -11.68
CA LEU A 101 14.86 -1.83 -11.62
C LEU A 101 15.57 -1.79 -12.99
N PRO A 102 16.90 -1.60 -13.01
CA PRO A 102 17.70 -1.80 -14.22
C PRO A 102 17.53 -3.22 -14.79
N GLU A 103 17.69 -3.37 -16.11
CA GLU A 103 17.52 -4.67 -16.80
C GLU A 103 18.36 -5.80 -16.17
N ASN A 104 19.61 -5.52 -15.78
CA ASN A 104 20.46 -6.50 -15.12
C ASN A 104 19.92 -6.94 -13.75
N ILE A 105 19.20 -6.07 -13.03
CA ILE A 105 18.55 -6.43 -11.77
C ILE A 105 17.24 -7.18 -12.01
N GLN A 106 16.50 -6.85 -13.07
CA GLN A 106 15.33 -7.63 -13.47
C GLN A 106 15.71 -9.08 -13.82
N GLU A 107 16.85 -9.29 -14.49
CA GLU A 107 17.39 -10.63 -14.74
C GLU A 107 17.75 -11.35 -13.44
N ILE A 108 18.35 -10.64 -12.47
CA ILE A 108 18.60 -11.19 -11.13
C ILE A 108 17.29 -11.62 -10.46
N VAL A 109 16.23 -10.80 -10.49
CA VAL A 109 14.92 -11.15 -9.95
C VAL A 109 14.38 -12.44 -10.60
N ALA A 110 14.47 -12.55 -11.93
CA ALA A 110 14.05 -13.77 -12.64
C ALA A 110 14.86 -15.00 -12.21
N ASN A 111 16.17 -14.84 -12.01
CA ASN A 111 17.07 -15.92 -11.57
C ASN A 111 16.86 -16.35 -10.12
N LEU A 112 16.29 -15.48 -9.28
CA LEU A 112 15.89 -15.77 -7.91
C LEU A 112 14.54 -16.51 -7.81
N HIS A 113 13.82 -16.71 -8.93
CA HIS A 113 12.60 -17.50 -8.95
C HIS A 113 12.89 -18.96 -8.54
N PRO A 114 12.03 -19.60 -7.70
CA PRO A 114 12.25 -20.97 -7.23
C PRO A 114 12.59 -21.99 -8.32
N ASP A 115 11.92 -21.91 -9.46
CA ASP A 115 12.16 -22.83 -10.58
C ASP A 115 13.55 -22.64 -11.20
N LYS A 116 14.02 -21.39 -11.33
CA LYS A 116 15.36 -21.08 -11.83
C LYS A 116 16.45 -21.50 -10.87
N ILE A 117 16.24 -21.33 -9.58
CA ILE A 117 17.16 -21.85 -8.56
C ILE A 117 17.25 -23.39 -8.66
N LYS A 118 16.11 -24.09 -8.78
CA LYS A 118 16.07 -25.56 -8.93
C LYS A 118 16.78 -26.03 -10.21
N GLU A 119 16.58 -25.35 -11.34
CA GLU A 119 17.32 -25.62 -12.59
C GLU A 119 18.84 -25.48 -12.39
N ARG A 120 19.29 -24.44 -11.69
CA ARG A 120 20.72 -24.19 -11.42
C ARG A 120 21.36 -25.27 -10.56
N VAL A 121 20.65 -25.90 -9.64
CA VAL A 121 21.18 -27.02 -8.82
C VAL A 121 21.62 -28.21 -9.68
N VAL A 122 20.92 -28.46 -10.78
CA VAL A 122 21.24 -29.58 -11.68
C VAL A 122 22.59 -29.34 -12.35
N LYS A 123 22.90 -28.08 -12.67
CA LYS A 123 24.15 -27.65 -13.29
C LYS A 123 25.27 -27.50 -12.24
N THR A 124 24.97 -26.82 -11.14
CA THR A 124 25.92 -26.54 -10.05
C THR A 124 25.96 -27.72 -9.09
N LYS A 125 26.94 -28.61 -9.29
CA LYS A 125 27.15 -29.79 -8.44
C LYS A 125 27.44 -29.45 -6.97
N ASP A 126 27.72 -28.18 -6.62
CA ASP A 126 27.90 -27.71 -5.24
C ASP A 126 26.78 -26.75 -4.78
N VAL A 127 25.99 -27.15 -3.77
CA VAL A 127 24.90 -26.31 -3.22
C VAL A 127 25.44 -25.13 -2.42
N LYS A 128 26.62 -25.23 -1.81
CA LYS A 128 27.19 -24.11 -1.05
C LYS A 128 27.52 -22.95 -1.98
N VAL A 129 28.10 -23.26 -3.14
CA VAL A 129 28.37 -22.27 -4.19
C VAL A 129 27.06 -21.64 -4.68
N LEU A 130 26.02 -22.46 -4.93
CA LEU A 130 24.72 -21.94 -5.34
C LEU A 130 24.10 -21.02 -4.27
N ALA A 131 24.16 -21.40 -2.99
CA ALA A 131 23.62 -20.60 -1.89
C ALA A 131 24.33 -19.25 -1.77
N GLU A 132 25.65 -19.21 -1.95
CA GLU A 132 26.39 -17.96 -1.95
C GLU A 132 26.03 -17.10 -3.18
N GLN A 133 25.87 -17.69 -4.37
CA GLN A 133 25.42 -16.94 -5.56
C GLN A 133 24.04 -16.31 -5.34
N VAL A 134 23.06 -17.07 -4.84
CA VAL A 134 21.72 -16.58 -4.52
C VAL A 134 21.78 -15.46 -3.48
N LYS A 135 22.65 -15.58 -2.48
CA LYS A 135 22.86 -14.53 -1.48
C LYS A 135 23.42 -13.24 -2.10
N GLN A 136 24.40 -13.33 -2.99
CA GLN A 136 24.96 -12.16 -3.68
C GLN A 136 23.95 -11.49 -4.62
N GLU A 137 23.12 -12.29 -5.29
CA GLU A 137 21.97 -11.84 -6.10
C GLU A 137 20.94 -11.09 -5.23
N LEU A 138 20.59 -11.62 -4.05
CA LEU A 138 19.71 -10.96 -3.09
C LEU A 138 20.29 -9.64 -2.56
N ILE A 139 21.60 -9.59 -2.28
CA ILE A 139 22.29 -8.36 -1.88
C ILE A 139 22.21 -7.32 -3.00
N SER A 140 22.44 -7.73 -4.24
CA SER A 140 22.39 -6.85 -5.42
C SER A 140 20.98 -6.28 -5.62
N LEU A 141 19.94 -7.12 -5.49
CA LEU A 141 18.55 -6.67 -5.52
C LEU A 141 18.23 -5.69 -4.39
N TYR A 142 18.65 -5.99 -3.16
CA TYR A 142 18.44 -5.09 -2.02
C TYR A 142 19.12 -3.74 -2.23
N SER A 143 20.35 -3.72 -2.75
CA SER A 143 21.06 -2.48 -3.08
C SER A 143 20.40 -1.67 -4.20
N ALA A 144 19.76 -2.33 -5.17
CA ALA A 144 19.00 -1.65 -6.22
C ALA A 144 17.68 -1.04 -5.69
N LEU A 145 17.10 -1.66 -4.66
CA LEU A 145 15.93 -1.15 -3.92
C LEU A 145 16.34 -0.19 -2.79
N ASP A 146 17.27 0.72 -3.08
CA ASP A 146 17.77 1.71 -2.11
C ASP A 146 16.66 2.65 -1.60
N ALA A 147 16.95 3.42 -0.54
CA ALA A 147 15.97 4.32 0.08
C ALA A 147 15.37 5.33 -0.91
N LYS A 148 16.14 5.76 -1.92
CA LYS A 148 15.68 6.70 -2.95
C LYS A 148 14.65 6.04 -3.87
N THR A 149 14.98 4.86 -4.39
CA THR A 149 14.14 4.06 -5.27
C THR A 149 12.88 3.63 -4.52
N ALA A 150 13.04 3.13 -3.30
CA ALA A 150 11.93 2.71 -2.45
C ALA A 150 10.94 3.86 -2.20
N LYS A 151 11.43 5.04 -1.83
CA LYS A 151 10.59 6.23 -1.64
C LYS A 151 9.85 6.64 -2.91
N ARG A 152 10.52 6.59 -4.07
CA ARG A 152 9.90 6.96 -5.36
C ARG A 152 8.81 5.96 -5.77
N VAL A 153 9.07 4.66 -5.63
CA VAL A 153 8.10 3.59 -5.91
C VAL A 153 6.90 3.67 -4.98
N ASN A 154 7.12 3.79 -3.66
CA ASN A 154 6.05 3.94 -2.68
C ASN A 154 5.23 5.20 -2.98
N LYS A 155 5.88 6.32 -3.30
CA LYS A 155 5.16 7.54 -3.70
C LYS A 155 4.25 7.30 -4.92
N LEU A 156 4.78 6.69 -5.97
CA LEU A 156 4.00 6.44 -7.19
C LEU A 156 2.84 5.46 -6.95
N TYR A 157 3.04 4.48 -6.07
CA TYR A 157 1.98 3.57 -5.62
C TYR A 157 0.88 4.30 -4.85
N ASN A 158 1.23 5.22 -3.94
CA ASN A 158 0.23 6.05 -3.26
C ASN A 158 -0.49 7.00 -4.24
N ASP A 159 0.20 7.53 -5.26
CA ASP A 159 -0.40 8.34 -6.31
C ASP A 159 -1.42 7.55 -7.15
N LEU A 160 -1.21 6.24 -7.35
CA LEU A 160 -2.21 5.35 -7.95
C LEU A 160 -3.49 5.26 -7.09
N TYR A 161 -3.37 5.09 -5.77
CA TYR A 161 -4.56 5.06 -4.89
C TYR A 161 -5.30 6.40 -4.88
N ARG A 162 -4.56 7.51 -4.87
CA ARG A 162 -5.16 8.86 -4.97
C ARG A 162 -5.90 9.04 -6.29
N LEU A 163 -5.32 8.56 -7.39
CA LEU A 163 -5.99 8.54 -8.69
C LEU A 163 -7.27 7.70 -8.65
N GLN A 164 -7.22 6.50 -8.08
CA GLN A 164 -8.39 5.62 -7.93
C GLN A 164 -9.50 6.27 -7.10
N ALA A 165 -9.14 6.86 -5.96
CA ALA A 165 -10.11 7.56 -5.10
C ALA A 165 -10.73 8.74 -5.85
N PHE A 166 -9.91 9.51 -6.57
CA PHE A 166 -10.38 10.64 -7.37
C PHE A 166 -11.30 10.22 -8.52
N THR A 167 -11.00 9.13 -9.23
CA THR A 167 -11.83 8.65 -10.33
C THR A 167 -13.16 8.06 -9.86
N ARG A 168 -13.18 7.48 -8.65
CA ARG A 168 -14.37 6.90 -8.01
C ARG A 168 -15.31 7.92 -7.38
N PHE A 169 -14.92 9.19 -7.31
CA PHE A 169 -15.84 10.22 -6.84
C PHE A 169 -17.14 10.18 -7.67
N PRO A 170 -18.33 10.24 -7.04
CA PRO A 170 -19.62 10.09 -7.71
C PRO A 170 -20.02 11.30 -8.57
N PHE A 171 -19.19 11.67 -9.55
CA PHE A 171 -19.41 12.79 -10.47
C PHE A 171 -20.78 12.69 -11.17
N TYR A 172 -21.19 11.49 -11.58
CA TYR A 172 -22.48 11.28 -12.23
C TYR A 172 -23.64 11.77 -11.36
N PHE A 173 -23.68 11.35 -10.09
CA PHE A 173 -24.75 11.74 -9.16
C PHE A 173 -24.73 13.24 -8.86
N LEU A 174 -23.55 13.84 -8.70
CA LEU A 174 -23.41 15.29 -8.55
C LEU A 174 -23.96 16.02 -9.79
N LEU A 175 -23.56 15.62 -10.99
CA LEU A 175 -23.95 16.27 -12.25
C LEU A 175 -25.43 16.06 -12.58
N LYS A 176 -26.01 14.92 -12.20
CA LYS A 176 -27.44 14.62 -12.39
C LYS A 176 -28.35 15.54 -11.59
N LYS A 177 -27.86 16.12 -10.49
CA LYS A 177 -28.57 17.18 -9.76
C LYS A 177 -28.72 18.46 -10.59
N PHE A 178 -27.78 18.75 -11.49
CA PHE A 178 -27.80 19.91 -12.39
C PHE A 178 -28.50 19.64 -13.73
N ASP A 179 -28.54 18.38 -14.18
CA ASP A 179 -29.25 17.94 -15.38
C ASP A 179 -29.87 16.56 -15.12
N SER A 180 -31.18 16.53 -14.88
CA SER A 180 -31.91 15.30 -14.56
C SER A 180 -31.93 14.29 -15.71
N MET A 181 -31.75 14.76 -16.95
CA MET A 181 -31.74 13.94 -18.16
C MET A 181 -30.34 13.41 -18.48
N LEU A 182 -29.31 13.77 -17.70
CA LEU A 182 -27.95 13.28 -17.91
C LEU A 182 -27.91 11.73 -17.87
N PRO A 183 -27.55 11.08 -18.99
CA PRO A 183 -27.30 9.64 -19.02
C PRO A 183 -26.00 9.30 -18.29
N GLU A 184 -25.95 8.14 -17.65
CA GLU A 184 -24.71 7.64 -17.04
C GLU A 184 -23.75 7.15 -18.13
N ARG A 185 -22.48 7.54 -18.04
CA ARG A 185 -21.39 7.06 -18.93
C ARG A 185 -21.60 7.30 -20.43
N ASP A 186 -22.51 8.17 -20.82
CA ASP A 186 -22.62 8.68 -22.20
C ASP A 186 -22.00 10.09 -22.27
N PHE A 187 -20.78 10.13 -22.81
CA PHE A 187 -19.99 11.35 -22.97
C PHE A 187 -20.26 12.07 -24.31
N THR A 188 -21.18 11.56 -25.13
CA THR A 188 -21.63 12.20 -26.38
C THR A 188 -22.83 13.11 -26.16
N TYR A 189 -23.60 12.86 -25.09
CA TYR A 189 -24.67 13.73 -24.65
C TYR A 189 -24.16 15.16 -24.37
N ASN A 190 -24.96 16.17 -24.76
CA ASN A 190 -24.65 17.58 -24.53
C ASN A 190 -25.45 18.09 -23.31
N PRO A 191 -24.82 18.25 -22.13
CA PRO A 191 -25.55 18.52 -20.91
C PRO A 191 -26.21 19.90 -20.87
N ARG A 192 -27.42 19.94 -20.30
CA ARG A 192 -28.22 21.15 -20.09
C ARG A 192 -28.26 21.48 -18.59
N PHE A 193 -27.10 21.85 -18.06
CA PHE A 193 -26.99 22.18 -16.64
C PHE A 193 -27.78 23.44 -16.27
N GLU A 194 -28.62 23.31 -15.25
CA GLU A 194 -29.42 24.40 -14.66
C GLU A 194 -28.85 24.86 -13.32
N ALA A 195 -29.21 26.06 -12.87
CA ALA A 195 -28.81 26.52 -11.54
C ALA A 195 -29.64 25.80 -10.47
N ILE A 196 -29.00 25.32 -9.41
CA ILE A 196 -29.65 24.58 -8.33
C ILE A 196 -29.31 25.17 -6.96
N ASN A 197 -30.13 24.88 -5.95
CA ASN A 197 -29.81 25.28 -4.59
C ASN A 197 -28.52 24.58 -4.14
N GLY A 198 -27.53 25.38 -3.70
CA GLY A 198 -26.22 24.89 -3.29
C GLY A 198 -26.26 23.97 -2.08
N GLN A 199 -27.31 24.06 -1.25
CA GLN A 199 -27.51 23.14 -0.13
C GLN A 199 -27.66 21.68 -0.59
N TYR A 200 -28.13 21.42 -1.81
CA TYR A 200 -28.30 20.05 -2.33
C TYR A 200 -27.01 19.35 -2.74
N ILE A 201 -25.91 20.11 -2.88
CA ILE A 201 -24.61 19.58 -3.29
C ILE A 201 -23.51 19.84 -2.27
N LYS A 202 -23.84 20.50 -1.16
CA LYS A 202 -22.87 20.90 -0.15
C LYS A 202 -22.04 19.72 0.35
N ASP A 203 -22.70 18.62 0.69
CA ASP A 203 -22.03 17.40 1.16
C ASP A 203 -21.18 16.77 0.05
N ASP A 204 -21.67 16.72 -1.20
CA ASP A 204 -20.85 16.23 -2.33
C ASP A 204 -19.59 17.09 -2.55
N LEU A 205 -19.68 18.41 -2.34
CA LEU A 205 -18.54 19.31 -2.47
C LEU A 205 -17.52 19.08 -1.35
N MET A 206 -17.97 18.72 -0.14
CA MET A 206 -17.11 18.33 0.97
C MET A 206 -16.38 17.03 0.65
N ASP A 207 -17.12 15.98 0.27
CA ASP A 207 -16.56 14.68 -0.12
C ASP A 207 -15.59 14.82 -1.31
N PHE A 208 -15.91 15.70 -2.27
CA PHE A 208 -15.04 15.98 -3.40
C PHE A 208 -13.70 16.57 -2.93
N LEU A 209 -13.72 17.50 -1.97
CA LEU A 209 -12.48 18.13 -1.50
C LEU A 209 -11.55 17.14 -0.80
N ASP A 210 -12.06 16.08 -0.18
CA ASP A 210 -11.23 15.03 0.42
C ASP A 210 -10.37 14.32 -0.63
N VAL A 211 -10.97 13.86 -1.72
CA VAL A 211 -10.21 13.19 -2.80
C VAL A 211 -9.41 14.18 -3.66
N TYR A 212 -9.92 15.40 -3.83
CA TYR A 212 -9.31 16.42 -4.67
C TYR A 212 -8.07 17.06 -4.02
N TYR A 213 -8.06 17.22 -2.70
CA TYR A 213 -6.90 17.69 -1.94
C TYR A 213 -5.87 16.59 -1.71
N ALA A 214 -6.29 15.32 -1.62
CA ALA A 214 -5.38 14.19 -1.57
C ALA A 214 -4.52 14.04 -2.84
N LEU A 215 -4.98 14.51 -4.01
CA LEU A 215 -4.20 14.45 -5.26
C LEU A 215 -2.89 15.25 -5.18
N ASP A 216 -1.78 14.62 -5.60
CA ASP A 216 -0.51 15.31 -5.77
C ASP A 216 -0.39 15.91 -7.18
N GLY A 217 -0.46 17.23 -7.27
CA GLY A 217 -0.34 17.96 -8.55
C GLY A 217 1.04 17.86 -9.20
N ASN A 218 2.08 17.48 -8.44
CA ASN A 218 3.47 17.39 -8.89
C ASN A 218 3.96 15.94 -9.00
N ALA A 219 3.06 14.95 -8.88
CA ALA A 219 3.42 13.56 -9.04
C ALA A 219 3.91 13.24 -10.46
N GLU A 220 4.66 12.14 -10.57
CA GLU A 220 5.20 11.63 -11.83
C GLU A 220 4.11 10.90 -12.64
N TRP A 221 3.01 11.59 -12.93
CA TRP A 221 1.81 11.03 -13.56
C TRP A 221 2.10 10.36 -14.91
N ASP A 222 3.00 10.95 -15.71
CA ASP A 222 3.40 10.38 -16.99
C ASP A 222 4.04 8.99 -16.81
N VAL A 223 4.86 8.80 -15.76
CA VAL A 223 5.47 7.50 -15.39
C VAL A 223 4.40 6.51 -14.92
N LEU A 224 3.47 6.95 -14.07
CA LEU A 224 2.38 6.09 -13.60
C LEU A 224 1.54 5.57 -14.78
N PHE A 225 1.17 6.44 -15.73
CA PHE A 225 0.38 6.04 -16.89
C PHE A 225 1.14 5.10 -17.82
N ASP A 226 2.47 5.26 -17.97
CA ASP A 226 3.29 4.31 -18.73
C ASP A 226 3.31 2.93 -18.07
N VAL A 227 3.42 2.85 -16.73
CA VAL A 227 3.34 1.59 -15.99
C VAL A 227 1.96 0.93 -16.16
N LEU A 228 0.87 1.69 -16.04
CA LEU A 228 -0.48 1.16 -16.20
C LEU A 228 -0.75 0.68 -17.63
N LYS A 229 -0.20 1.38 -18.63
CA LYS A 229 -0.23 0.97 -20.03
C LYS A 229 0.53 -0.34 -20.23
N ASN A 230 1.76 -0.44 -19.74
CA ASN A 230 2.58 -1.65 -19.87
C ASN A 230 1.93 -2.87 -19.20
N TYR A 231 1.15 -2.66 -18.13
CA TYR A 231 0.47 -3.74 -17.41
C TYR A 231 -0.74 -4.33 -18.18
N ARG A 232 -1.45 -3.55 -19.00
CA ARG A 232 -2.72 -3.98 -19.66
C ARG A 232 -2.82 -3.69 -21.16
N ASP A 233 -1.76 -3.14 -21.75
CA ASP A 233 -1.71 -2.64 -23.12
C ASP A 233 -2.88 -1.69 -23.45
N LEU A 234 -3.24 -0.83 -22.48
CA LEU A 234 -4.37 0.09 -22.60
C LEU A 234 -4.05 1.44 -21.96
N ASP A 235 -4.37 2.52 -22.67
CA ASP A 235 -4.27 3.87 -22.15
C ASP A 235 -5.44 4.16 -21.18
N VAL A 236 -5.16 4.09 -19.88
CA VAL A 236 -6.16 4.33 -18.83
C VAL A 236 -6.65 5.78 -18.82
N VAL A 237 -5.72 6.72 -19.00
CA VAL A 237 -5.99 8.16 -19.09
C VAL A 237 -5.05 8.77 -20.12
N SER A 238 -5.58 9.63 -21.00
CA SER A 238 -4.72 10.44 -21.88
C SER A 238 -3.88 11.43 -21.07
N LYS A 239 -2.54 11.39 -21.24
CA LYS A 239 -1.60 12.33 -20.62
C LYS A 239 -1.98 13.80 -20.86
N ALA A 240 -2.45 14.13 -22.07
CA ALA A 240 -2.87 15.48 -22.42
C ALA A 240 -4.13 15.92 -21.67
N SER A 241 -5.13 15.05 -21.57
CA SER A 241 -6.36 15.31 -20.81
C SER A 241 -6.09 15.43 -19.32
N TRP A 242 -5.22 14.58 -18.77
CA TRP A 242 -4.81 14.66 -17.36
C TRP A 242 -4.09 15.98 -17.04
N LYS A 243 -3.17 16.43 -17.91
CA LYS A 243 -2.50 17.72 -17.76
C LYS A 243 -3.49 18.89 -17.70
N LYS A 244 -4.58 18.84 -18.47
CA LYS A 244 -5.67 19.83 -18.37
C LYS A 244 -6.38 19.78 -17.01
N ILE A 245 -6.63 18.59 -16.46
CA ILE A 245 -7.18 18.44 -15.10
C ILE A 245 -6.24 19.06 -14.07
N LEU A 246 -4.94 18.76 -14.12
CA LEU A 246 -3.97 19.29 -13.16
C LEU A 246 -3.84 20.83 -13.25
N GLN A 247 -3.90 21.39 -14.45
CA GLN A 247 -3.91 22.84 -14.65
C GLN A 247 -5.18 23.49 -14.08
N GLY A 248 -6.36 22.93 -14.40
CA GLY A 248 -7.62 23.36 -13.81
C GLY A 248 -7.62 23.22 -12.29
N ARG A 249 -6.94 22.19 -11.77
CA ARG A 249 -6.76 21.98 -10.34
C ARG A 249 -5.98 23.10 -9.67
N LYS A 250 -4.83 23.46 -10.26
CA LYS A 250 -3.98 24.55 -9.78
C LYS A 250 -4.74 25.87 -9.69
N GLU A 251 -5.54 26.18 -10.71
CA GLU A 251 -6.38 27.38 -10.73
C GLU A 251 -7.46 27.37 -9.66
N MET A 252 -8.16 26.24 -9.51
CA MET A 252 -9.22 26.10 -8.52
C MET A 252 -8.68 26.16 -7.09
N LEU A 253 -7.54 25.51 -6.79
CA LEU A 253 -6.83 25.63 -5.51
C LEU A 253 -6.40 27.07 -5.19
N LYS A 254 -5.85 27.78 -6.18
CA LYS A 254 -5.47 29.19 -6.01
C LYS A 254 -6.70 30.05 -5.72
N SER A 255 -7.83 29.75 -6.33
CA SER A 255 -9.07 30.51 -6.18
C SER A 255 -9.84 30.20 -4.90
N ARG A 256 -9.62 29.01 -4.29
CA ARG A 256 -10.36 28.44 -3.16
C ARG A 256 -11.88 28.49 -3.32
N THR A 257 -12.37 28.41 -4.56
CA THR A 257 -13.78 28.68 -4.86
C THR A 257 -14.70 27.68 -4.16
N ILE A 258 -14.36 26.39 -4.15
CA ILE A 258 -15.19 25.35 -3.51
C ILE A 258 -15.18 25.50 -1.98
N ASP A 259 -14.03 25.78 -1.35
CA ASP A 259 -13.94 26.01 0.09
C ASP A 259 -14.80 27.20 0.52
N LEU A 260 -14.73 28.30 -0.23
CA LEU A 260 -15.51 29.49 0.05
C LEU A 260 -17.00 29.20 -0.03
N ILE A 261 -17.44 28.40 -1.01
CA ILE A 261 -18.84 27.97 -1.14
C ILE A 261 -19.27 27.16 0.08
N ILE A 262 -18.48 26.16 0.49
CA ILE A 262 -18.81 25.32 1.65
C ILE A 262 -18.86 26.15 2.93
N ARG A 263 -17.82 26.95 3.21
CA ARG A 263 -17.78 27.85 4.39
C ARG A 263 -18.98 28.79 4.46
N TYR A 264 -19.42 29.29 3.30
CA TYR A 264 -20.60 30.14 3.19
C TYR A 264 -21.89 29.37 3.50
N LEU A 265 -22.08 28.19 2.88
CA LEU A 265 -23.27 27.35 3.07
C LEU A 265 -23.37 26.79 4.50
N GLU A 266 -22.24 26.41 5.10
CA GLU A 266 -22.11 25.98 6.51
C GLU A 266 -22.21 27.13 7.51
N LYS A 267 -22.05 28.37 7.05
CA LYS A 267 -21.88 29.56 7.91
C LYS A 267 -20.74 29.36 8.93
N ASP A 268 -19.71 28.64 8.50
CA ASP A 268 -18.50 28.37 9.26
C ASP A 268 -17.28 28.88 8.48
N PRO A 269 -16.72 30.04 8.82
CA PRO A 269 -15.54 30.56 8.14
C PRO A 269 -14.26 29.76 8.45
N SER A 270 -14.26 28.96 9.52
CA SER A 270 -13.10 28.16 9.95
C SER A 270 -13.05 26.77 9.30
N TRP A 271 -14.12 26.35 8.63
CA TRP A 271 -14.19 25.05 7.98
C TRP A 271 -13.03 24.84 6.97
N SER A 272 -12.44 23.66 6.98
CA SER A 272 -11.43 23.23 6.00
C SER A 272 -11.52 21.73 5.78
N ALA A 273 -11.36 21.29 4.54
CA ALA A 273 -11.21 19.87 4.25
C ALA A 273 -9.90 19.33 4.85
N VAL A 274 -9.97 18.12 5.39
CA VAL A 274 -8.83 17.38 5.94
C VAL A 274 -8.75 16.07 5.17
N PRO A 275 -8.06 16.06 4.01
CA PRO A 275 -8.02 14.87 3.18
C PRO A 275 -7.35 13.71 3.93
N GLU A 276 -7.92 12.51 3.81
CA GLU A 276 -7.26 11.30 4.28
C GLU A 276 -5.97 11.07 3.50
N ASN A 277 -4.88 10.87 4.25
CA ASN A 277 -3.58 10.53 3.68
C ASN A 277 -3.26 9.08 4.01
N THR A 278 -3.53 8.19 3.06
CA THR A 278 -3.02 6.83 3.14
C THR A 278 -1.56 6.80 2.67
N ASN A 279 -0.73 6.06 3.40
CA ASN A 279 0.68 5.85 3.06
C ASN A 279 0.97 4.36 3.05
N TYR A 280 1.20 3.82 1.86
CA TYR A 280 1.58 2.43 1.63
C TYR A 280 3.07 2.31 1.34
N GLU A 281 3.68 1.26 1.90
CA GLU A 281 5.06 0.86 1.63
C GLU A 281 5.06 -0.57 1.07
N ILE A 282 5.43 -0.73 -0.20
CA ILE A 282 5.32 -2.02 -0.91
C ILE A 282 6.66 -2.68 -1.22
N VAL A 283 7.74 -1.91 -1.14
CA VAL A 283 9.07 -2.32 -1.60
C VAL A 283 9.70 -3.34 -0.65
N GLU A 284 9.55 -3.15 0.65
CA GLU A 284 10.08 -4.07 1.66
C GLU A 284 9.38 -5.44 1.59
N ASP A 285 8.05 -5.44 1.53
CA ASP A 285 7.25 -6.65 1.38
C ASP A 285 7.61 -7.43 0.12
N TYR A 286 7.82 -6.73 -1.00
CA TYR A 286 8.26 -7.32 -2.25
C TYR A 286 9.62 -8.01 -2.13
N PHE A 287 10.62 -7.32 -1.56
CA PHE A 287 11.95 -7.89 -1.34
C PHE A 287 11.88 -9.11 -0.43
N ASN A 288 11.16 -8.99 0.69
CA ASN A 288 11.00 -10.07 1.66
C ASN A 288 10.36 -11.31 1.03
N ARG A 289 9.36 -11.13 0.17
CA ARG A 289 8.73 -12.24 -0.58
C ARG A 289 9.74 -12.99 -1.45
N ILE A 290 10.58 -12.27 -2.21
CA ILE A 290 11.62 -12.89 -3.06
C ILE A 290 12.66 -13.60 -2.19
N LYS A 291 13.16 -12.92 -1.16
CA LYS A 291 14.14 -13.47 -0.22
C LYS A 291 13.64 -14.76 0.42
N THR A 292 12.43 -14.75 0.96
CA THR A 292 11.82 -15.94 1.59
C THR A 292 11.66 -17.07 0.57
N GLY A 293 11.20 -16.78 -0.65
CA GLY A 293 11.09 -17.77 -1.72
C GLY A 293 12.43 -18.42 -2.08
N ALA A 294 13.49 -17.61 -2.21
CA ALA A 294 14.83 -18.09 -2.49
C ALA A 294 15.42 -18.90 -1.32
N ASP A 295 15.32 -18.40 -0.09
CA ASP A 295 15.81 -19.06 1.13
C ASP A 295 15.15 -20.43 1.34
N LEU A 296 13.81 -20.50 1.21
CA LEU A 296 13.07 -21.77 1.32
C LEU A 296 13.49 -22.76 0.23
N THR A 297 13.66 -22.29 -1.00
CA THR A 297 14.10 -23.14 -2.11
C THR A 297 15.48 -23.75 -1.84
N ILE A 298 16.44 -22.96 -1.37
CA ILE A 298 17.78 -23.45 -1.00
C ILE A 298 17.71 -24.47 0.15
N GLN A 299 16.88 -24.22 1.16
CA GLN A 299 16.69 -25.17 2.26
C GLN A 299 16.10 -26.51 1.80
N GLU A 300 15.10 -26.47 0.91
CA GLU A 300 14.52 -27.67 0.29
C GLU A 300 15.58 -28.47 -0.47
N ILE A 301 16.42 -27.80 -1.25
CA ILE A 301 17.51 -28.42 -2.01
C ILE A 301 18.52 -29.10 -1.08
N LEU A 302 18.95 -28.40 -0.02
CA LEU A 302 19.90 -28.94 0.98
C LEU A 302 19.34 -30.17 1.68
N ARG A 303 18.07 -30.11 2.12
CA ARG A 303 17.38 -31.23 2.76
C ARG A 303 17.25 -32.41 1.79
N GLY A 304 16.87 -32.16 0.54
CA GLY A 304 16.78 -33.18 -0.49
C GLY A 304 18.10 -33.91 -0.75
N ARG A 305 19.23 -33.18 -0.84
CA ARG A 305 20.55 -33.81 -0.99
C ARG A 305 20.98 -34.61 0.23
N LYS A 306 20.74 -34.10 1.43
CA LYS A 306 21.03 -34.82 2.68
C LYS A 306 20.26 -36.13 2.73
N ASN A 307 18.97 -36.11 2.41
CA ASN A 307 18.12 -37.31 2.40
C ASN A 307 18.61 -38.34 1.37
N ARG A 308 18.92 -37.92 0.13
CA ARG A 308 19.49 -38.83 -0.89
C ARG A 308 20.82 -39.45 -0.46
N LYS A 309 21.66 -38.69 0.25
CA LYS A 309 22.93 -39.22 0.78
C LYS A 309 22.68 -40.25 1.88
N ILE A 310 21.74 -40.00 2.78
CA ILE A 310 21.31 -40.94 3.82
C ILE A 310 20.80 -42.23 3.15
N GLU A 311 19.86 -42.12 2.22
CA GLU A 311 19.31 -43.27 1.47
C GLU A 311 20.40 -44.09 0.77
N SER A 312 21.36 -43.42 0.11
CA SER A 312 22.48 -44.11 -0.53
C SER A 312 23.37 -44.86 0.48
N LEU A 313 23.63 -44.27 1.65
CA LEU A 313 24.41 -44.91 2.72
C LEU A 313 23.65 -46.10 3.32
N LEU A 314 22.35 -45.95 3.57
CA LEU A 314 21.51 -47.03 4.08
C LEU A 314 21.45 -48.19 3.08
N LYS A 315 21.27 -47.91 1.79
CA LYS A 315 21.28 -48.96 0.75
C LYS A 315 22.64 -49.67 0.67
N LYS A 316 23.75 -48.95 0.85
CA LYS A 316 25.10 -49.54 0.88
C LYS A 316 25.36 -50.37 2.14
N LEU A 317 24.90 -49.91 3.29
CA LEU A 317 25.16 -50.54 4.60
C LEU A 317 24.15 -51.63 4.94
N PHE A 318 22.89 -51.51 4.56
CA PHE A 318 21.83 -52.42 5.00
C PHE A 318 21.07 -53.05 3.83
N GLY A 319 21.40 -52.71 2.58
CA GLY A 319 20.70 -53.19 1.38
C GLY A 319 19.33 -52.54 1.15
N THR A 320 18.84 -51.75 2.10
CA THR A 320 17.51 -51.12 2.10
C THR A 320 17.59 -49.69 2.63
N THR A 321 16.62 -48.85 2.27
CA THR A 321 16.44 -47.50 2.83
C THR A 321 15.51 -47.50 4.05
N SER A 322 14.74 -48.57 4.27
CA SER A 322 13.86 -48.71 5.41
C SER A 322 14.50 -49.62 6.45
N VAL A 323 15.05 -49.01 7.50
CA VAL A 323 15.74 -49.73 8.59
C VAL A 323 14.96 -49.53 9.87
N SER A 324 14.34 -50.61 10.36
CA SER A 324 13.69 -50.64 11.67
C SER A 324 14.09 -51.91 12.40
N ARG A 325 14.75 -51.75 13.55
CA ARG A 325 15.31 -52.83 14.37
C ARG A 325 14.99 -52.69 15.86
N THR A 326 14.41 -51.57 16.27
CA THR A 326 13.88 -51.40 17.62
C THR A 326 12.42 -51.85 17.68
N GLN A 327 12.02 -52.40 18.83
CA GLN A 327 10.65 -52.88 19.02
C GLN A 327 9.68 -51.75 19.34
N PHE A 328 10.10 -50.78 20.16
CA PHE A 328 9.22 -49.72 20.69
C PHE A 328 9.63 -48.29 20.30
N TYR A 329 10.86 -48.11 19.82
CA TYR A 329 11.37 -46.79 19.40
C TYR A 329 11.24 -46.63 17.88
N THR A 330 9.99 -46.65 17.40
CA THR A 330 9.64 -46.66 15.97
C THR A 330 8.78 -45.46 15.62
N GLU A 331 8.68 -45.15 14.32
CA GLU A 331 7.84 -44.05 13.84
C GLU A 331 6.35 -44.32 14.14
N ARG A 332 5.93 -45.58 14.06
CA ARG A 332 4.57 -46.00 14.41
C ARG A 332 4.22 -45.66 15.85
N GLU A 333 5.12 -45.96 16.79
CA GLU A 333 4.91 -45.62 18.21
C GLU A 333 5.03 -44.12 18.45
N ASN A 334 5.91 -43.43 17.70
CA ASN A 334 6.06 -41.98 17.76
C ASN A 334 4.76 -41.24 17.40
N LEU A 335 4.03 -41.71 16.38
CA LEU A 335 2.74 -41.16 15.97
C LEU A 335 1.70 -41.17 17.10
N THR A 336 1.75 -42.15 18.00
CA THR A 336 0.86 -42.24 19.17
C THR A 336 1.09 -41.07 20.15
N PHE A 337 2.33 -40.61 20.31
CA PHE A 337 2.66 -39.44 21.13
C PHE A 337 2.24 -38.14 20.46
N GLN A 338 2.48 -38.00 19.14
CA GLN A 338 2.08 -36.82 18.38
C GLN A 338 0.55 -36.60 18.41
N LYS A 339 -0.24 -37.68 18.29
CA LYS A 339 -1.71 -37.63 18.42
C LYS A 339 -2.18 -37.13 19.79
N LYS A 340 -1.35 -37.23 20.83
CA LYS A 340 -1.62 -36.75 22.19
C LYS A 340 -0.99 -35.39 22.47
N MET A 341 -0.49 -34.68 21.44
CA MET A 341 0.25 -33.43 21.55
C MET A 341 1.49 -33.52 22.46
N LEU A 342 2.10 -34.70 22.56
CA LEU A 342 3.36 -34.91 23.28
C LEU A 342 4.55 -34.81 22.33
N ALA A 343 5.72 -34.43 22.85
CA ALA A 343 6.93 -34.16 22.07
C ALA A 343 7.47 -35.37 21.27
N GLY A 344 7.07 -36.60 21.61
CA GLY A 344 7.44 -37.82 20.89
C GLY A 344 8.93 -38.17 20.95
N PHE A 345 9.35 -39.12 20.11
CA PHE A 345 10.71 -39.58 19.94
C PHE A 345 11.50 -38.67 19.00
N LYS A 346 12.70 -38.28 19.45
CA LYS A 346 13.58 -37.33 18.74
C LYS A 346 14.54 -37.99 17.75
N PHE A 347 14.92 -39.26 17.98
CA PHE A 347 16.04 -39.91 17.28
C PHE A 347 15.66 -41.28 16.70
N VAL A 348 14.45 -41.39 16.11
CA VAL A 348 13.89 -42.67 15.65
C VAL A 348 14.85 -43.35 14.67
N ASP A 349 15.22 -42.63 13.62
CA ASP A 349 16.15 -43.08 12.60
C ASP A 349 17.55 -43.41 13.16
N PRO A 350 18.27 -42.49 13.84
CA PRO A 350 19.61 -42.78 14.39
C PRO A 350 19.67 -44.02 15.28
N ILE A 351 18.68 -44.21 16.17
CA ILE A 351 18.66 -45.37 17.09
C ILE A 351 18.41 -46.66 16.32
N ASN A 352 17.51 -46.65 15.34
CA ASN A 352 17.28 -47.82 14.48
C ASN A 352 18.52 -48.19 13.66
N TYR A 353 19.24 -47.19 13.11
CA TYR A 353 20.49 -47.43 12.39
C TYR A 353 21.58 -47.99 13.30
N LEU A 354 21.72 -47.46 14.53
CA LEU A 354 22.69 -47.98 15.51
C LEU A 354 22.38 -49.43 15.90
N LYS A 355 21.10 -49.73 16.18
CA LYS A 355 20.68 -51.09 16.52
C LYS A 355 20.90 -52.06 15.36
N ALA A 356 20.60 -51.63 14.13
CA ALA A 356 20.88 -52.41 12.92
C ALA A 356 22.36 -52.70 12.77
N PHE A 357 23.23 -51.70 12.92
CA PHE A 357 24.68 -51.92 12.86
C PHE A 357 25.16 -52.92 13.91
N PHE A 358 24.70 -52.79 15.16
CA PHE A 358 25.08 -53.70 16.24
C PHE A 358 24.68 -55.16 15.96
N LEU A 359 23.46 -55.39 15.47
CA LEU A 359 22.96 -56.73 15.20
C LEU A 359 23.55 -57.32 13.92
N ASP A 360 23.52 -56.55 12.83
CA ASP A 360 23.77 -57.04 11.47
C ASP A 360 25.28 -57.11 11.17
N TYR A 361 26.12 -56.34 11.86
CA TYR A 361 27.57 -56.30 11.67
C TYR A 361 28.37 -56.68 12.92
N TYR A 362 28.14 -56.03 14.05
CA TYR A 362 29.00 -56.23 15.22
C TYR A 362 28.84 -57.63 15.81
N LYS A 363 27.61 -58.02 16.16
CA LYS A 363 27.34 -59.34 16.77
C LYS A 363 27.59 -60.50 15.81
N SER A 364 27.31 -60.32 14.53
CA SER A 364 27.35 -61.38 13.51
C SER A 364 28.74 -61.60 12.91
N LYS A 365 29.54 -60.55 12.72
CA LYS A 365 30.81 -60.61 11.97
C LYS A 365 32.00 -60.17 12.78
N VAL A 366 31.90 -59.03 13.48
CA VAL A 366 33.07 -58.43 14.17
C VAL A 366 33.42 -59.20 15.43
N ARG A 367 32.43 -59.56 16.24
CA ARG A 367 32.66 -60.28 17.50
C ARG A 367 33.38 -61.62 17.29
N ILE A 368 33.07 -62.33 16.20
CA ILE A 368 33.66 -63.63 15.85
C ILE A 368 35.15 -63.49 15.47
N LEU A 369 35.61 -62.30 15.10
CA LEU A 369 37.01 -62.04 14.70
C LEU A 369 37.87 -61.47 15.84
N VAL A 370 37.24 -61.05 16.94
CA VAL A 370 37.90 -60.36 18.07
C VAL A 370 37.92 -61.24 19.32
N ASP A 371 36.94 -62.13 19.46
CA ASP A 371 36.96 -63.28 20.39
C ASP A 371 37.62 -64.48 19.69
#